data_AF-A0A5K1ELL3-F1
#
_entry.id   AF-A0A5K1ELL3-F1
#
_cell.length_a   1.000
_cell.length_b   1.000
_cell.length_c   1.000
_cell.angle_alpha   90.00
_cell.angle_beta   90.00
_cell.angle_gamma   90.00
#
_symmetry.space_group_name_H-M   'P 1'
#
loop_
_entity.id
_entity.type
_entity.pdbx_description
1 polymer ?
#
loop_
_entity_poly.entity_id
_entity_poly.type
_entity_poly.pdbx_seq_one_letter_code
_entity_poly.pdbx_strand_id
1 'polypeptide(L)' 'VSGEAEYTDDAPMPSNGLHAALVLSSKPHARILSIDDSEAKSSPGFMGLFLARDVPGSNKIGPILHDEELFASEF' A
#
# COMPACT_ATOMS: atom_id res chain seq x y z
N VAL A 1 15.17 -28.96 -13.63
CA VAL A 1 14.97 -27.69 -12.90
C VAL A 1 14.94 -28.01 -11.41
N SER A 2 15.76 -27.34 -10.58
CA SER A 2 16.00 -27.71 -9.16
C SER A 2 15.23 -26.87 -8.15
N GLY A 3 14.75 -25.68 -8.52
CA GLY A 3 14.07 -24.75 -7.59
C GLY A 3 15.04 -23.93 -6.72
N GLU A 4 16.33 -23.92 -7.05
CA GLU A 4 17.38 -23.23 -6.28
C GLU A 4 17.61 -21.78 -6.70
N ALA A 5 16.89 -21.28 -7.70
CA ALA A 5 16.98 -19.88 -8.09
C ALA A 5 16.25 -19.03 -7.04
N GLU A 6 16.97 -18.09 -6.43
CA GLU A 6 16.40 -17.16 -5.45
C GLU A 6 15.72 -15.97 -6.14
N TYR A 7 14.49 -15.69 -5.73
CA TYR A 7 13.70 -14.52 -6.07
C TYR A 7 13.43 -13.68 -4.81
N THR A 8 12.91 -12.46 -4.98
CA THR A 8 12.74 -11.50 -3.89
C THR A 8 11.99 -12.05 -2.66
N ASP A 9 10.98 -12.89 -2.89
CA ASP A 9 10.13 -13.44 -1.81
C ASP A 9 10.72 -14.72 -1.18
N ASP A 10 11.79 -15.28 -1.75
CA ASP A 10 12.49 -16.44 -1.17
C ASP A 10 13.47 -16.03 -0.05
N ALA A 11 13.81 -14.73 -0.01
CA ALA A 11 14.67 -14.18 1.02
C ALA A 11 14.01 -14.29 2.40
N PRO A 12 14.72 -14.76 3.45
CA PRO A 12 14.16 -14.85 4.79
C PRO A 12 13.69 -13.48 5.31
N MET A 13 12.45 -13.44 5.80
CA MET A 13 11.91 -12.23 6.41
C MET A 13 12.68 -11.86 7.69
N PRO A 14 13.02 -10.58 7.92
CA PRO A 14 13.56 -10.13 9.20
C PRO A 14 12.62 -10.47 10.36
N SER A 15 13.17 -10.72 11.55
CA SER A 15 12.37 -11.08 12.74
C SER A 15 11.30 -10.06 13.14
N ASN A 16 11.45 -8.80 12.74
CA ASN A 16 10.52 -7.69 12.95
C ASN A 16 9.87 -7.21 11.64
N GLY A 17 9.92 -8.02 10.58
CA GLY A 17 9.28 -7.74 9.31
C GLY A 17 7.76 -7.66 9.45
N LEU A 18 7.15 -6.78 8.66
CA LEU A 18 5.70 -6.65 8.56
C LEU A 18 5.25 -7.02 7.16
N HIS A 19 4.03 -7.51 7.06
CA HIS A 19 3.36 -7.69 5.77
C HIS A 19 2.53 -6.44 5.47
N ALA A 20 2.45 -6.08 4.19
CA ALA A 20 1.59 -5.00 3.71
C ALA A 20 0.76 -5.49 2.53
N ALA A 21 -0.41 -4.88 2.35
CA ALA A 21 -1.29 -5.14 1.23
C ALA A 21 -1.90 -3.82 0.74
N LEU A 22 -2.25 -3.77 -0.55
CA LEU A 22 -2.91 -2.62 -1.15
C LEU A 22 -4.41 -2.69 -0.93
N VAL A 23 -5.01 -1.57 -0.55
CA VAL A 23 -6.46 -1.35 -0.62
C VAL A 23 -6.75 -0.61 -1.92
N LEU A 24 -7.40 -1.30 -2.87
CA LEU A 24 -7.62 -0.79 -4.22
C LEU A 24 -9.04 -0.29 -4.40
N SER A 25 -9.23 0.66 -5.33
CA SER A 25 -10.56 1.16 -5.68
C SER A 25 -11.44 0.04 -6.21
N SER A 26 -12.69 0.00 -5.74
CA SER A 26 -13.75 -0.87 -6.30
C SER A 26 -14.53 -0.20 -7.43
N LYS A 27 -14.20 1.05 -7.77
CA LYS A 27 -14.87 1.87 -8.78
C LYS A 27 -13.86 2.34 -9.82
N PRO A 28 -14.21 2.33 -11.13
CA PRO A 28 -13.31 2.83 -12.16
C PRO A 28 -13.11 4.35 -12.08
N HIS A 29 -14.12 5.09 -11.62
CA HIS A 29 -14.06 6.54 -11.46
C HIS A 29 -15.07 6.99 -10.39
N ALA A 30 -14.58 7.58 -9.30
CA ALA A 30 -15.38 8.06 -8.17
C ALA A 30 -14.54 9.00 -7.29
N ARG A 31 -15.20 9.74 -6.41
CA ARG A 31 -14.57 10.52 -5.33
C ARG A 31 -14.61 9.75 -4.01
N ILE A 32 -13.57 9.90 -3.18
CA ILE A 32 -13.47 9.22 -1.88
C ILE A 32 -14.17 10.06 -0.80
N LEU A 33 -15.48 9.88 -0.59
CA LEU A 33 -16.17 10.70 0.40
C LEU A 33 -15.66 10.49 1.85
N SER A 34 -15.23 9.27 2.17
CA SER A 34 -14.75 8.90 3.50
C SER A 34 -14.02 7.55 3.46
N ILE A 35 -13.12 7.34 4.43
CA ILE A 35 -12.48 6.05 4.70
C ILE A 35 -12.77 5.70 6.16
N ASP A 36 -13.35 4.53 6.39
CA ASP A 36 -13.55 3.96 7.73
C ASP A 36 -12.57 2.80 7.92
N ASP A 37 -11.68 2.93 8.92
CA ASP A 37 -10.63 1.96 9.24
C ASP A 37 -10.85 1.28 10.61
N SER A 38 -12.05 1.42 11.19
CA SER A 38 -12.39 0.90 12.51
C SER A 38 -12.21 -0.61 12.62
N GLU A 39 -12.71 -1.37 11.64
CA GLU A 39 -12.55 -2.83 11.60
C GLU A 39 -11.08 -3.23 11.48
N ALA A 40 -10.33 -2.59 10.58
CA ALA A 40 -8.91 -2.87 10.38
C ALA A 40 -8.11 -2.66 11.68
N LYS A 41 -8.35 -1.54 12.39
CA LYS A 41 -7.72 -1.24 13.69
C LYS A 41 -8.04 -2.26 14.77
N SER A 42 -9.18 -2.92 14.69
CA SER A 42 -9.57 -3.97 15.65
C SER A 42 -8.96 -5.33 15.34
N SER A 43 -8.37 -5.51 14.16
CA SER A 43 -7.81 -6.79 13.73
C SER A 43 -6.53 -7.13 14.52
N PRO A 44 -6.38 -8.36 15.03
CA PRO A 44 -5.14 -8.80 15.67
C PRO A 44 -3.93 -8.62 14.76
N GLY A 45 -2.89 -7.95 15.26
CA GLY A 45 -1.66 -7.71 14.50
C GLY A 45 -1.73 -6.52 13.54
N PHE A 46 -2.80 -5.72 13.53
CA PHE A 46 -2.85 -4.47 12.78
C PHE A 46 -1.73 -3.51 13.22
N MET A 47 -0.92 -3.07 12.26
CA MET A 47 0.21 -2.18 12.52
C MET A 47 0.05 -0.77 11.95
N GLY A 48 -0.81 -0.60 10.94
CA GLY A 48 -1.10 0.72 10.37
C GLY A 48 -1.91 0.68 9.08
N LEU A 49 -2.49 1.83 8.76
CA LEU A 49 -3.07 2.18 7.47
C LEU A 49 -2.37 3.46 7.01
N PHE A 50 -1.87 3.47 5.78
CA PHE A 50 -1.16 4.60 5.20
C PHE A 50 -1.95 5.16 4.02
N LEU A 51 -2.10 6.49 3.99
CA LEU A 51 -2.84 7.23 2.97
C LEU A 51 -1.95 8.31 2.35
N ALA A 52 -2.47 9.03 1.36
CA ALA A 52 -1.74 10.12 0.68
C ALA A 52 -1.12 11.15 1.64
N ARG A 53 -1.80 11.45 2.76
CA ARG A 53 -1.32 12.39 3.79
C ARG A 53 -0.12 11.90 4.60
N ASP A 54 0.15 10.60 4.58
CA ASP A 54 1.22 9.96 5.35
C ASP A 54 2.52 9.85 4.52
N VAL A 55 2.49 10.25 3.25
CA VAL A 55 3.66 10.29 2.37
C VAL A 55 4.57 11.44 2.82
N PRO A 56 5.82 11.18 3.25
CA PRO A 56 6.71 12.24 3.74
C PRO A 56 7.23 13.17 2.62
N GLY A 57 7.03 12.81 1.36
CA GLY A 57 7.43 13.56 0.17
C GLY A 57 6.26 13.85 -0.78
N SER A 58 6.54 13.82 -2.08
CA SER A 58 5.51 13.99 -3.10
C SER A 58 4.63 12.74 -3.24
N ASN A 59 3.31 12.92 -3.20
CA ASN A 59 2.37 11.87 -3.58
C ASN A 59 2.28 11.67 -5.11
N LYS A 60 2.82 12.60 -5.91
CA LYS A 60 2.88 12.47 -7.38
C LYS A 60 4.06 11.60 -7.79
N ILE A 61 3.77 10.56 -8.56
CA ILE A 61 4.72 9.56 -9.07
C ILE A 61 4.54 9.38 -10.58
N GLY A 62 5.42 8.59 -11.18
CA GLY A 62 5.41 8.21 -12.58
C GLY A 62 6.82 8.31 -13.18
N PRO A 63 7.26 7.34 -14.01
CA PRO A 63 8.67 7.22 -14.39
C PRO A 63 9.14 8.26 -15.41
N ILE A 64 8.23 8.88 -16.15
CA ILE A 64 8.53 9.87 -17.22
C ILE A 64 7.77 11.16 -16.95
N LEU A 65 6.46 11.06 -16.76
CA LEU A 65 5.57 12.14 -16.35
C LEU A 65 5.05 11.80 -14.96
N HIS A 66 4.94 12.81 -14.09
CA HIS A 66 4.46 12.64 -12.72
C HIS A 66 2.95 12.91 -12.63
N ASP A 67 2.16 12.16 -13.40
CA ASP A 67 0.71 12.28 -13.53
C ASP A 67 -0.07 11.17 -12.79
N GLU A 68 0.64 10.28 -12.08
CA GLU A 68 0.07 9.26 -11.21
C GLU A 68 0.16 9.68 -9.73
N GLU A 69 -0.70 9.11 -8.90
CA GLU A 69 -0.62 9.25 -7.44
C GLU A 69 -0.17 7.93 -6.79
N LEU A 70 0.70 8.00 -5.78
CA LEU A 70 1.08 6.85 -4.96
C LEU A 70 -0.12 6.29 -4.19
N PHE A 71 -0.88 7.19 -3.54
CA PHE A 71 -2.17 6.89 -2.95
C PHE A 71 -3.20 7.92 -3.42
N ALA A 72 -4.42 7.50 -3.72
CA ALA A 72 -5.49 8.42 -4.13
C ALA A 72 -5.73 9.49 -3.05
N SER A 73 -5.79 10.76 -3.45
CA SER A 73 -5.93 11.89 -2.52
C SER A 73 -7.26 12.66 -2.61
N GLU A 74 -8.04 12.47 -3.68
CA GLU A 74 -9.29 13.22 -3.88
C GLU A 74 -10.46 12.64 -3.06
N PHE A 75 -10.82 13.39 -2.02
CA PHE A 75 -12.03 13.21 -1.23
C PHE A 75 -13.25 13.93 -1.85
#